data_AF-A0AA44CL61-F1
#
_entry.id   AF-A0AA44CL61-F1
#
_cell.length_a   1.000
_cell.length_b   1.000
_cell.length_c   1.000
_cell.angle_alpha   90.00
_cell.angle_beta   90.00
_cell.angle_gamma   90.00
#
_symmetry.space_group_name_H-M   'P 1'
#
loop_
_entity.id
_entity.type
_entity.pdbx_description
1 polymer ?
#
loop_
_entity_poly.entity_id
_entity_poly.type
_entity_poly.pdbx_seq_one_letter_code
_entity_poly.pdbx_strand_id
1 'polypeptide(L)'
;MGFVGLIDFLAQLAGINKDNAKMLIPLSADSVATGKSLKIAMWIVGTVVLATVCGLLNKVWYACGDHKFKALAKAAKNHPLETLAIEASATLAPVIFTLKSKKFYVGWVIRPPLEHGKIEHMAFIPLLSGYRDKDTLKIVVTTNYDTHYESIGLFSDVLGVEGPPKTDSKLTFNDFRVVCPVSEIENLSFFDFQTYNQFKLLEEKEEKRWGGIRPRITKTKV
;
A
#
# COMPACT_ATOMS: atom_id res chain seq x y z
N MET A 1 2.46 22.62 -38.13
CA MET A 1 1.53 23.75 -38.02
C MET A 1 2.23 24.87 -37.28
N GLY A 2 2.28 26.09 -37.84
CA GLY A 2 2.96 27.21 -37.19
C GLY A 2 2.27 27.62 -35.89
N PHE A 3 3.03 28.25 -34.99
CA PHE A 3 2.55 28.72 -33.68
C PHE A 3 1.26 29.55 -33.76
N VAL A 4 1.08 30.32 -34.85
CA VAL A 4 -0.12 31.11 -35.14
C VAL A 4 -1.36 30.23 -35.40
N GLY A 5 -1.20 29.10 -36.10
CA GLY A 5 -2.31 28.18 -36.38
C GLY A 5 -2.79 27.40 -35.16
N LEU A 6 -1.90 27.16 -34.18
CA LEU A 6 -2.28 26.55 -32.90
C LEU A 6 -3.09 27.54 -32.03
N ILE A 7 -2.80 28.83 -32.15
CA ILE A 7 -3.51 29.91 -31.44
C ILE A 7 -4.94 30.05 -31.97
N ASP A 8 -5.12 30.07 -33.29
CA ASP A 8 -6.45 30.15 -33.92
C ASP A 8 -7.32 28.92 -33.58
N PHE A 9 -6.70 27.74 -33.53
CA PHE A 9 -7.37 26.49 -33.14
C PHE A 9 -7.82 26.51 -31.67
N LEU A 10 -6.98 26.99 -30.75
CA LEU A 10 -7.33 27.08 -29.33
C LEU A 10 -8.39 28.17 -29.06
N ALA A 11 -8.36 29.28 -29.80
CA ALA A 11 -9.37 30.33 -29.71
C ALA A 11 -10.75 29.85 -30.19
N GLN A 12 -10.80 29.04 -31.25
CA GLN A 12 -12.02 28.38 -31.71
C GLN A 12 -12.52 27.33 -30.72
N LEU A 13 -11.63 26.51 -30.14
CA LEU A 13 -11.99 25.50 -29.14
C LEU A 13 -12.61 26.11 -27.87
N ALA A 14 -12.16 27.30 -27.47
CA ALA A 14 -12.67 28.00 -26.30
C ALA A 14 -13.94 28.85 -26.57
N GLY A 15 -14.45 28.89 -27.80
CA GLY A 15 -15.66 29.64 -28.16
C GLY A 15 -15.52 31.16 -28.05
N ILE A 16 -14.29 31.69 -28.01
CA ILE A 16 -14.02 33.11 -27.79
C ILE A 16 -14.07 33.83 -29.14
N ASN A 17 -15.22 34.44 -29.44
CA ASN A 17 -15.36 35.35 -30.58
C ASN A 17 -14.92 36.78 -30.19
N LYS A 18 -14.47 37.58 -31.16
CA LYS A 18 -13.92 38.95 -30.94
C LYS A 18 -14.85 39.86 -30.15
N ASP A 19 -16.16 39.61 -30.24
CA ASP A 19 -17.20 40.38 -29.55
C ASP A 19 -17.36 39.99 -28.07
N ASN A 20 -17.10 38.73 -27.73
CA ASN A 20 -17.22 38.20 -26.36
C ASN A 20 -15.96 38.48 -25.52
N ALA A 21 -14.80 38.66 -26.17
CA ALA A 21 -13.54 39.02 -25.53
C ALA A 21 -13.60 40.42 -24.85
N LYS A 22 -14.45 41.32 -25.37
CA LYS A 22 -14.67 42.66 -24.79
C LYS A 22 -15.43 42.63 -23.47
N MET A 23 -16.14 41.54 -23.16
CA MET A 23 -16.98 41.42 -21.97
C MET A 23 -16.25 40.73 -20.79
N LEU A 24 -15.22 39.94 -21.07
CA LEU A 24 -14.51 39.14 -20.07
C LEU A 24 -13.40 39.90 -19.32
N ILE A 25 -12.99 41.08 -19.80
CA ILE A 25 -11.94 41.90 -19.18
C ILE A 25 -12.38 43.36 -19.20
N PRO A 26 -12.85 43.94 -18.07
CA PRO A 26 -13.16 45.36 -18.00
C PRO A 26 -11.85 46.14 -17.74
N LEU A 27 -10.95 46.14 -18.73
CA LEU A 27 -9.83 47.08 -18.79
C LEU A 27 -10.14 48.05 -19.92
N SER A 28 -10.23 49.33 -19.54
CA SER A 28 -10.56 50.49 -20.38
C SER A 28 -10.14 50.32 -21.84
N ALA A 29 -11.12 50.48 -22.74
CA ALA A 29 -10.98 50.29 -24.18
C ALA A 29 -9.85 51.13 -24.83
N ASP A 30 -9.29 52.12 -24.14
CA ASP A 30 -8.27 53.01 -24.69
C ASP A 30 -6.82 52.55 -24.44
N SER A 31 -6.57 51.65 -23.48
CA SER A 31 -5.21 51.12 -23.24
C SER A 31 -4.94 49.83 -24.01
N VAL A 32 -5.95 49.18 -24.58
CA VAL A 32 -5.85 47.91 -25.33
C VAL A 32 -5.44 48.12 -26.79
N ALA A 33 -5.56 49.34 -27.31
CA ALA A 33 -5.11 49.72 -28.67
C ALA A 33 -3.59 49.95 -28.78
N THR A 34 -2.85 49.89 -27.67
CA THR A 34 -1.40 49.91 -27.71
C THR A 34 -0.92 48.47 -27.74
N GLY A 35 -0.43 47.96 -28.87
CA GLY A 35 -0.01 46.56 -29.03
C GLY A 35 1.01 46.02 -27.98
N LYS A 36 1.54 46.86 -27.09
CA LYS A 36 2.32 46.49 -25.91
C LYS A 36 1.48 45.91 -24.77
N SER A 37 0.29 46.46 -24.49
CA SER A 37 -0.59 45.97 -23.40
C SER A 37 -1.22 44.63 -23.74
N LEU A 38 -1.60 44.43 -25.02
CA LEU A 38 -2.10 43.15 -25.53
C LEU A 38 -1.05 42.03 -25.40
N LYS A 39 0.24 42.35 -25.66
CA LYS A 39 1.35 41.41 -25.47
C LYS A 39 1.48 40.98 -24.00
N ILE A 40 1.36 41.92 -23.06
CA ILE A 40 1.46 41.62 -21.63
C ILE A 40 0.29 40.74 -21.17
N ALA A 41 -0.94 41.06 -21.59
CA ALA A 41 -2.11 40.23 -21.29
C ALA A 41 -1.94 38.79 -21.83
N MET A 42 -1.37 38.65 -23.04
CA MET A 42 -1.08 37.34 -23.64
C MET A 42 -0.05 36.54 -22.83
N TRP A 43 0.97 37.18 -22.28
CA TRP A 43 1.94 36.53 -21.39
C TRP A 43 1.27 36.01 -20.11
N ILE A 44 0.39 36.79 -19.49
CA ILE A 44 -0.31 36.38 -18.25
C ILE A 44 -1.17 35.15 -18.51
N VAL A 45 -2.01 35.18 -19.55
CA VAL A 45 -2.86 34.03 -19.91
C VAL A 45 -2.00 32.82 -20.26
N GLY A 46 -0.90 33.02 -21.00
CA GLY A 46 0.05 31.96 -21.33
C GLY A 46 0.64 31.27 -20.10
N THR A 47 1.01 32.02 -19.06
CA THR A 47 1.56 31.44 -17.82
C THR A 47 0.53 30.60 -17.06
N VAL A 48 -0.72 31.05 -17.00
CA VAL A 48 -1.80 30.32 -16.32
C VAL A 48 -2.12 29.02 -17.06
N VAL A 49 -2.18 29.07 -18.38
CA VAL A 49 -2.39 27.88 -19.22
C VAL A 49 -1.22 26.91 -19.06
N LEU A 50 0.02 27.39 -19.12
CA LEU A 50 1.20 26.56 -18.95
C LEU A 50 1.23 25.89 -17.57
N ALA A 51 0.93 26.63 -16.50
CA ALA A 51 0.86 26.08 -15.15
C ALA A 51 -0.22 25.00 -15.03
N THR A 52 -1.39 25.23 -15.63
CA THR A 52 -2.51 24.27 -15.61
C THR A 52 -2.15 23.00 -16.39
N VAL A 53 -1.55 23.14 -17.57
CA VAL A 53 -1.09 22.00 -18.40
C VAL A 53 0.02 21.24 -17.70
N CYS A 54 1.03 21.91 -17.14
CA CYS A 54 2.07 21.27 -16.35
C CYS A 54 1.49 20.53 -15.13
N GLY A 55 0.51 21.11 -14.43
CA GLY A 55 -0.18 20.47 -13.31
C GLY A 55 -0.95 19.22 -13.72
N LEU A 56 -1.70 19.27 -14.83
CA LEU A 56 -2.44 18.13 -15.38
C LEU A 56 -1.50 17.03 -15.89
N LEU A 57 -0.46 17.39 -16.64
CA LEU A 57 0.58 16.45 -17.10
C LEU A 57 1.23 15.75 -15.91
N ASN A 58 1.62 16.50 -14.88
CA ASN A 58 2.22 15.94 -13.68
C ASN A 58 1.26 14.99 -12.95
N LYS A 59 -0.02 15.38 -12.82
CA LYS A 59 -1.06 14.53 -12.23
C LYS A 59 -1.25 13.24 -13.00
N VAL A 60 -1.32 13.29 -14.32
CA VAL A 60 -1.44 12.09 -15.18
C VAL A 60 -0.19 11.22 -15.08
N TRP A 61 1.00 11.84 -15.07
CA TRP A 61 2.27 11.12 -14.95
C TRP A 61 2.40 10.36 -13.62
N TYR A 62 1.96 10.97 -12.52
CA TYR A 62 1.90 10.32 -11.20
C TYR A 62 0.73 9.35 -11.02
N ALA A 63 -0.32 9.45 -11.84
CA ALA A 63 -1.46 8.53 -11.81
C ALA A 63 -1.17 7.24 -12.59
N CYS A 64 -0.46 7.31 -13.72
CA CYS A 64 -0.16 6.15 -14.57
C CYS A 64 1.14 5.39 -14.20
N GLY A 65 1.97 5.91 -13.30
CA GLY A 65 3.31 5.36 -13.06
C GLY A 65 3.48 4.55 -11.78
N ASP A 66 4.01 3.32 -11.92
CA ASP A 66 4.66 2.54 -10.84
C ASP A 66 5.89 3.24 -10.24
N HIS A 67 6.18 4.48 -10.65
CA HIS A 67 7.25 5.32 -10.12
C HIS A 67 7.19 5.49 -8.60
N LYS A 68 5.99 5.49 -8.00
CA LYS A 68 5.86 5.49 -6.54
C LYS A 68 6.53 4.25 -5.96
N PHE A 69 6.22 3.06 -6.48
CA PHE A 69 6.83 1.81 -6.04
C PHE A 69 8.35 1.79 -6.28
N LYS A 70 8.80 2.24 -7.45
CA LYS A 70 10.24 2.33 -7.77
C LYS A 70 10.98 3.32 -6.87
N ALA A 71 10.33 4.41 -6.46
CA ALA A 71 10.87 5.36 -5.50
C ALA A 71 10.89 4.78 -4.08
N LEU A 72 9.85 4.06 -3.67
CA LEU A 72 9.80 3.31 -2.40
C LEU A 72 10.95 2.30 -2.34
N ALA A 73 11.13 1.48 -3.38
CA ALA A 73 12.20 0.49 -3.46
C ALA A 73 13.60 1.14 -3.47
N LYS A 74 13.76 2.30 -4.10
CA LYS A 74 15.04 3.04 -4.09
C LYS A 74 15.34 3.66 -2.72
N ALA A 75 14.32 4.13 -1.99
CA ALA A 75 14.48 4.68 -0.64
C ALA A 75 14.79 3.60 0.39
N ALA A 76 14.12 2.45 0.30
CA ALA A 76 14.30 1.32 1.21
C ALA A 76 15.60 0.54 1.00
N LYS A 77 16.38 0.84 -0.05
CA LYS A 77 17.61 0.11 -0.42
C LYS A 77 18.62 0.00 0.74
N ASN A 78 18.57 0.90 1.72
CA ASN A 78 19.48 0.90 2.86
C ASN A 78 18.99 0.03 4.04
N HIS A 79 17.72 -0.40 4.06
CA HIS A 79 17.13 -1.22 5.11
C HIS A 79 16.49 -2.50 4.55
N PRO A 80 17.07 -3.69 4.81
CA PRO A 80 16.55 -4.97 4.30
C PRO A 80 15.11 -5.26 4.71
N LEU A 81 14.73 -4.88 5.94
CA LEU A 81 13.37 -5.08 6.46
C LEU A 81 12.35 -4.25 5.67
N GLU A 82 12.65 -2.98 5.40
CA GLU A 82 11.79 -2.11 4.59
C GLU A 82 11.69 -2.61 3.14
N THR A 83 12.80 -3.10 2.58
CA THR A 83 12.83 -3.69 1.24
C THR A 83 11.91 -4.91 1.16
N LEU A 84 12.00 -5.83 2.13
CA LEU A 84 11.14 -7.02 2.19
C LEU A 84 9.66 -6.62 2.36
N ALA A 85 9.35 -5.66 3.23
CA ALA A 85 7.98 -5.19 3.42
C ALA A 85 7.38 -4.60 2.12
N ILE A 86 8.17 -3.83 1.37
CA ILE A 86 7.77 -3.27 0.07
C ILE A 86 7.60 -4.38 -0.96
N GLU A 87 8.53 -5.33 -1.02
CA GLU A 87 8.45 -6.50 -1.91
C GLU A 87 7.20 -7.33 -1.63
N ALA A 88 6.94 -7.66 -0.37
CA ALA A 88 5.75 -8.39 0.06
C ALA A 88 4.46 -7.64 -0.28
N SER A 89 4.44 -6.31 -0.12
CA SER A 89 3.30 -5.49 -0.49
C SER A 89 3.03 -5.49 -2.00
N ALA A 90 4.08 -5.56 -2.84
CA ALA A 90 3.91 -5.63 -4.29
C ALA A 90 3.52 -7.03 -4.80
N THR A 91 4.10 -8.09 -4.21
CA THR A 91 3.82 -9.46 -4.61
C THR A 91 2.54 -10.01 -3.98
N LEU A 92 1.93 -9.28 -3.03
CA LEU A 92 0.84 -9.76 -2.18
C LEU A 92 1.18 -11.09 -1.48
N ALA A 93 2.47 -11.32 -1.23
CA ALA A 93 2.95 -12.50 -0.54
C ALA A 93 2.68 -12.36 0.97
N PRO A 94 2.15 -13.40 1.63
CA PRO A 94 2.01 -13.40 3.07
C PRO A 94 3.38 -13.36 3.75
N VAL A 95 3.46 -12.59 4.83
CA VAL A 95 4.64 -12.50 5.68
C VAL A 95 4.27 -12.90 7.10
N ILE A 96 5.25 -13.43 7.81
CA ILE A 96 5.20 -13.57 9.26
C ILE A 96 6.13 -12.53 9.86
N PHE A 97 5.62 -11.79 10.84
CA PHE A 97 6.50 -10.94 11.65
C PHE A 97 6.28 -11.24 13.12
N THR A 98 7.38 -11.20 13.84
CA THR A 98 7.46 -11.47 15.27
C THR A 98 7.80 -10.17 15.98
N LEU A 99 7.00 -9.84 16.98
CA LEU A 99 7.20 -8.69 17.85
C LEU A 99 8.11 -9.08 19.01
N LYS A 100 8.79 -8.09 19.60
CA LYS A 100 9.58 -8.26 20.83
C LYS A 100 8.77 -8.85 22.00
N SER A 101 7.45 -8.64 21.98
CA SER A 101 6.51 -9.25 22.94
C SER A 101 6.28 -10.76 22.74
N LYS A 102 6.98 -11.39 21.79
CA LYS A 102 6.76 -12.77 21.32
C LYS A 102 5.43 -13.00 20.63
N LYS A 103 4.59 -11.97 20.48
CA LYS A 103 3.40 -12.04 19.66
C LYS A 103 3.81 -12.07 18.18
N PHE A 104 3.16 -12.90 17.38
CA PHE A 104 3.38 -12.93 15.94
C PHE A 104 2.05 -12.73 15.22
N TYR A 105 2.15 -12.23 13.99
CA TYR A 105 1.05 -12.28 13.05
C TYR A 105 1.55 -12.77 11.71
N VAL A 106 0.67 -13.43 10.99
CA VAL A 106 0.85 -13.81 9.58
C VAL A 106 -0.18 -13.05 8.78
N GLY A 107 0.21 -12.42 7.69
CA GLY A 107 -0.73 -11.66 6.87
C GLY A 107 -0.09 -10.87 5.74
N TRP A 108 -0.89 -10.01 5.11
CA TRP A 108 -0.44 -9.15 4.02
C TRP A 108 0.01 -7.79 4.52
N VAL A 109 1.12 -7.30 3.98
CA VAL A 109 1.62 -5.95 4.28
C VAL A 109 0.84 -4.93 3.46
N ILE A 110 0.17 -4.00 4.15
CA ILE A 110 -0.41 -2.82 3.48
C ILE A 110 0.75 -1.92 3.09
N ARG A 111 0.68 -1.31 1.91
CA ARG A 111 1.69 -0.37 1.41
C ARG A 111 2.13 0.59 2.52
N PRO A 112 3.40 0.54 2.97
CA PRO A 112 3.85 1.39 4.05
C PRO A 112 3.90 2.86 3.60
N PRO A 113 3.38 3.81 4.41
CA PRO A 113 3.55 5.22 4.13
C PRO A 113 5.01 5.62 4.39
N LEU A 114 5.72 6.09 3.36
CA LEU A 114 7.02 6.74 3.55
C LEU A 114 6.80 8.22 3.85
N GLU A 115 6.66 8.53 5.13
CA GLU A 115 6.79 9.91 5.60
C GLU A 115 8.30 10.16 5.78
N HIS A 116 8.88 11.04 4.97
CA HIS A 116 10.30 11.43 5.05
C HIS A 116 11.33 10.35 4.69
N GLY A 117 10.92 9.27 4.01
CA GLY A 117 11.83 8.24 3.49
C GLY A 117 12.27 7.20 4.53
N LYS A 118 11.60 7.13 5.69
CA LYS A 118 11.74 6.06 6.68
C LYS A 118 10.37 5.47 7.00
N ILE A 119 10.31 4.18 7.30
CA ILE A 119 9.08 3.53 7.78
C ILE A 119 9.13 3.48 9.31
N GLU A 120 8.33 4.32 9.97
CA GLU A 120 8.20 4.28 11.44
C GLU A 120 7.17 3.26 11.90
N HIS A 121 6.08 3.14 11.14
CA HIS A 121 4.97 2.24 11.42
C HIS A 121 4.65 1.39 10.20
N MET A 122 4.37 0.10 10.45
CA MET A 122 3.85 -0.81 9.45
C MET A 122 2.42 -1.20 9.75
N ALA A 123 1.61 -1.25 8.71
CA ALA A 123 0.25 -1.72 8.75
C ALA A 123 0.13 -3.04 7.97
N PHE A 124 -0.63 -3.98 8.51
CA PHE A 124 -0.84 -5.29 7.91
C PHE A 124 -2.26 -5.78 8.13
N ILE A 125 -2.74 -6.62 7.22
CA ILE A 125 -4.02 -7.33 7.32
C ILE A 125 -3.70 -8.74 7.83
N PRO A 126 -4.05 -9.07 9.09
CA PRO A 126 -3.74 -10.36 9.67
C PRO A 126 -4.62 -11.46 9.05
N LEU A 127 -4.01 -12.60 8.76
CA LEU A 127 -4.65 -13.88 8.41
C LEU A 127 -4.61 -14.82 9.62
N LEU A 128 -3.48 -14.88 10.34
CA LEU A 128 -3.34 -15.60 11.60
C LEU A 128 -2.65 -14.73 12.64
N SER A 129 -2.93 -14.97 13.92
CA SER A 129 -2.13 -14.42 15.00
C SER A 129 -1.96 -15.41 16.15
N GLY A 130 -0.95 -15.15 16.95
CA GLY A 130 -0.66 -15.93 18.14
C GLY A 130 0.57 -15.42 18.85
N TYR A 131 1.20 -16.31 19.62
CA TYR A 131 2.44 -16.01 20.33
C TYR A 131 3.43 -17.16 20.20
N ARG A 132 4.70 -16.86 20.43
CA ARG A 132 5.75 -17.87 20.56
C ARG A 132 5.88 -18.24 22.03
N ASP A 133 5.80 -19.53 22.31
CA ASP A 133 5.96 -20.06 23.66
C ASP A 133 7.32 -19.65 24.25
N LYS A 134 7.35 -19.38 25.56
CA LYS A 134 8.55 -18.80 26.20
C LYS A 134 9.71 -19.79 26.23
N ASP A 135 9.42 -21.06 26.45
CA ASP A 135 10.41 -22.10 26.73
C ASP A 135 10.79 -22.87 25.47
N THR A 136 9.81 -23.11 24.59
CA THR A 136 10.02 -23.89 23.35
C THR A 136 10.19 -23.01 22.11
N LEU A 137 9.87 -21.70 22.18
CA LEU A 137 9.82 -20.77 21.05
C LEU A 137 8.93 -21.21 19.88
N LYS A 138 8.10 -22.23 20.11
CA LYS A 138 7.13 -22.73 19.15
C LYS A 138 5.98 -21.75 18.98
N ILE A 139 5.51 -21.68 17.75
CA ILE A 139 4.38 -20.86 17.35
C ILE A 139 3.10 -21.51 17.88
N VAL A 140 2.37 -20.78 18.72
CA VAL A 140 1.04 -21.13 19.22
C VAL A 140 0.04 -20.18 18.57
N VAL A 141 -0.75 -20.70 17.63
CA VAL A 141 -1.80 -19.92 16.95
C VAL A 141 -2.99 -19.78 17.90
N THR A 142 -3.45 -18.55 18.13
CA THR A 142 -4.60 -18.25 19.01
C THR A 142 -5.82 -17.82 18.24
N THR A 143 -5.63 -17.13 17.11
CA THR A 143 -6.73 -16.50 16.38
C THR A 143 -6.53 -16.69 14.88
N ASN A 144 -7.55 -17.26 14.24
CA ASN A 144 -7.61 -17.44 12.80
C ASN A 144 -8.56 -16.40 12.21
N TYR A 145 -8.00 -15.39 11.54
CA TYR A 145 -8.78 -14.34 10.88
C TYR A 145 -9.29 -14.81 9.52
N ASP A 146 -8.59 -15.72 8.85
CA ASP A 146 -8.98 -16.26 7.55
C ASP A 146 -10.37 -16.91 7.60
N THR A 147 -10.59 -17.78 8.60
CA THR A 147 -11.91 -18.39 8.85
C THR A 147 -12.99 -17.36 9.19
N HIS A 148 -12.60 -16.27 9.85
CA HIS A 148 -13.53 -15.20 10.17
C HIS A 148 -13.92 -14.40 8.91
N TYR A 149 -12.95 -14.04 8.07
CA TYR A 149 -13.17 -13.34 6.81
C TYR A 149 -14.05 -14.14 5.84
N GLU A 150 -13.88 -15.47 5.81
CA GLU A 150 -14.76 -16.38 5.08
C GLU A 150 -16.18 -16.34 5.64
N SER A 151 -16.34 -16.44 6.97
CA SER A 151 -17.67 -16.45 7.61
C SER A 151 -18.49 -15.18 7.36
N ILE A 152 -17.83 -14.03 7.21
CA ILE A 152 -18.49 -12.74 6.93
C ILE A 152 -18.57 -12.39 5.45
N GLY A 153 -18.08 -13.27 4.55
CA GLY A 153 -18.16 -13.09 3.09
C GLY A 153 -17.24 -12.00 2.54
N LEU A 154 -16.15 -11.65 3.22
CA LEU A 154 -15.23 -10.60 2.75
C LEU A 154 -14.49 -10.99 1.45
N PHE A 155 -14.20 -12.28 1.27
CA PHE A 155 -13.53 -12.77 0.06
C PHE A 155 -14.41 -12.64 -1.19
N SER A 156 -15.73 -12.68 -1.04
CA SER A 156 -16.67 -12.53 -2.16
C SER A 156 -16.57 -11.17 -2.85
N ASP A 157 -16.37 -10.10 -2.07
CA ASP A 157 -16.17 -8.75 -2.63
C ASP A 157 -14.90 -8.64 -3.47
N VAL A 158 -13.83 -9.32 -3.05
CA VAL A 158 -12.50 -9.21 -3.68
C VAL A 158 -12.36 -10.15 -4.86
N LEU A 159 -12.88 -11.37 -4.76
CA LEU A 159 -12.76 -12.40 -5.79
C LEU A 159 -13.94 -12.40 -6.77
N GLY A 160 -15.03 -11.67 -6.49
CA GLY A 160 -16.22 -11.64 -7.33
C GLY A 160 -16.95 -12.99 -7.40
N VAL A 161 -16.75 -13.85 -6.40
CA VAL A 161 -17.33 -15.19 -6.31
C VAL A 161 -18.50 -15.17 -5.32
N GLU A 162 -19.62 -15.79 -5.68
CA GLU A 162 -20.75 -15.98 -4.77
C GLU A 162 -20.30 -16.78 -3.54
N GLY A 163 -20.19 -16.10 -2.41
CA GLY A 163 -19.87 -16.72 -1.12
C GLY A 163 -20.99 -16.49 -0.12
N PRO A 164 -20.77 -16.84 1.17
CA PRO A 164 -21.79 -16.71 2.19
C PRO A 164 -22.30 -15.26 2.28
N PRO A 165 -23.61 -15.06 2.53
CA PRO A 165 -24.19 -13.73 2.63
C PRO A 165 -23.50 -12.94 3.76
N LYS A 166 -23.11 -11.70 3.46
CA LYS A 166 -22.49 -10.81 4.44
C LYS A 166 -23.34 -10.71 5.69
N THR A 167 -22.81 -11.23 6.79
CA THR A 167 -23.48 -11.19 8.10
C THR A 167 -23.49 -9.77 8.66
N ASP A 168 -22.48 -8.96 8.32
CA ASP A 168 -22.35 -7.56 8.69
C ASP A 168 -22.15 -6.68 7.45
N SER A 169 -23.07 -5.75 7.21
CA SER A 169 -23.26 -5.14 5.88
C SER A 169 -22.20 -4.10 5.45
N LYS A 170 -21.15 -3.82 6.26
CA LYS A 170 -20.19 -2.73 5.96
C LYS A 170 -18.72 -2.98 6.31
N LEU A 171 -18.35 -4.13 6.86
CA LEU A 171 -16.95 -4.39 7.20
C LEU A 171 -16.11 -4.63 5.94
N THR A 172 -14.89 -4.11 5.94
CA THR A 172 -13.89 -4.26 4.89
C THR A 172 -12.59 -4.83 5.47
N PHE A 173 -11.70 -5.38 4.64
CA PHE A 173 -10.39 -5.85 5.11
C PHE A 173 -9.57 -4.77 5.84
N ASN A 174 -9.76 -3.50 5.49
CA ASN A 174 -9.08 -2.38 6.12
C ASN A 174 -9.50 -2.17 7.59
N ASP A 175 -10.70 -2.61 7.98
CA ASP A 175 -11.20 -2.49 9.36
C ASP A 175 -10.50 -3.46 10.31
N PHE A 176 -9.88 -4.51 9.77
CA PHE A 176 -9.10 -5.49 10.52
C PHE A 176 -7.59 -5.20 10.50
N ARG A 177 -7.18 -4.05 9.95
CA ARG A 177 -5.76 -3.68 9.90
C ARG A 177 -5.18 -3.59 11.30
N VAL A 178 -3.96 -4.06 11.45
CA VAL A 178 -3.19 -3.90 12.68
C VAL A 178 -1.96 -3.08 12.33
N VAL A 179 -1.64 -2.13 13.19
CA VAL A 179 -0.51 -1.21 13.02
C VAL A 179 0.48 -1.43 14.15
N CYS A 180 1.76 -1.54 13.81
CA CYS A 180 2.84 -1.69 14.77
C CYS A 180 4.02 -0.79 14.42
N PRO A 181 4.69 -0.16 15.40
CA PRO A 181 5.97 0.49 15.15
C PRO A 181 7.03 -0.52 14.70
N VAL A 182 7.88 -0.11 13.75
CA VAL A 182 8.97 -0.94 13.22
C VAL A 182 10.01 -1.24 14.31
N SER A 183 10.17 -0.36 15.29
CA SER A 183 11.05 -0.57 16.43
C SER A 183 10.65 -1.75 17.33
N GLU A 184 9.39 -2.21 17.28
CA GLU A 184 8.89 -3.37 18.02
C GLU A 184 8.98 -4.68 17.22
N ILE A 185 9.26 -4.59 15.91
CA ILE A 185 9.41 -5.75 15.05
C ILE A 185 10.80 -6.34 15.29
N GLU A 186 10.84 -7.56 15.80
CA GLU A 186 12.07 -8.31 16.01
C GLU A 186 12.50 -9.01 14.71
N ASN A 187 11.54 -9.59 13.98
CA ASN A 187 11.80 -10.32 12.75
C ASN A 187 10.63 -10.17 11.76
N LEU A 188 10.95 -10.14 10.46
CA LEU A 188 10.02 -10.14 9.34
C LEU A 188 10.54 -11.11 8.27
N SER A 189 9.71 -12.05 7.84
CA SER A 189 10.05 -12.99 6.77
C SER A 189 8.82 -13.35 5.94
N PHE A 190 9.04 -13.81 4.71
CA PHE A 190 7.97 -14.44 3.94
C PHE A 190 7.42 -15.67 4.66
N PHE A 191 6.15 -15.95 4.43
CA PHE A 191 5.46 -17.07 5.04
C PHE A 191 4.67 -17.82 3.98
N ASP A 192 4.88 -19.13 3.91
CA ASP A 192 4.08 -20.02 3.09
C ASP A 192 3.35 -21.03 3.99
N PHE A 193 2.02 -21.05 3.88
CA PHE A 193 1.15 -21.90 4.68
C PHE A 193 1.40 -23.39 4.40
N GLN A 194 1.66 -23.76 3.15
CA GLN A 194 1.86 -25.16 2.77
C GLN A 194 3.14 -25.70 3.39
N THR A 195 4.25 -24.99 3.20
CA THR A 195 5.55 -25.34 3.77
C THR A 195 5.50 -25.38 5.30
N TYR A 196 4.84 -24.41 5.93
CA TYR A 196 4.72 -24.38 7.39
C TYR A 196 3.96 -25.59 7.94
N ASN A 197 2.84 -25.98 7.32
CA ASN A 197 2.07 -27.14 7.74
C ASN A 197 2.88 -28.45 7.59
N GLN A 198 3.68 -28.57 6.53
CA GLN A 198 4.56 -29.72 6.35
C GLN A 198 5.61 -29.81 7.47
N PHE A 199 6.22 -28.69 7.86
CA PHE A 199 7.17 -28.66 8.98
C PHE A 199 6.50 -29.07 10.29
N LYS A 200 5.28 -28.61 10.56
CA LYS A 200 4.54 -29.00 11.77
C LYS A 200 4.23 -30.50 11.81
N LEU A 201 3.81 -31.08 10.68
CA LEU A 201 3.57 -32.51 10.59
C LEU A 201 4.84 -33.35 10.80
N LEU A 202 6.00 -32.86 10.37
CA LEU A 202 7.29 -33.51 10.59
C LEU A 202 7.73 -33.41 12.06
N GLU A 203 7.61 -32.24 12.67
CA GLU A 203 7.89 -32.04 14.11
C GLU A 203 7.06 -33.01 14.97
N GLU A 204 5.76 -33.14 14.70
CA GLU A 204 4.89 -34.08 15.42
C GLU A 204 5.31 -35.54 15.24
N LYS A 205 5.76 -35.93 14.04
CA LYS A 205 6.27 -37.28 13.77
C LYS A 205 7.56 -37.55 14.51
N GLU A 206 8.48 -36.59 14.53
CA GLU A 206 9.75 -36.69 15.25
C GLU A 206 9.55 -36.75 16.77
N GLU A 207 8.60 -35.97 17.30
CA GLU A 207 8.24 -36.02 18.72
C GLU A 207 7.64 -37.36 19.13
N LYS A 208 6.76 -37.94 18.30
CA LYS A 208 6.23 -39.29 18.53
C LYS A 208 7.34 -40.34 18.47
N ARG A 209 8.27 -40.21 17.52
CA ARG A 209 9.43 -41.10 17.38
C ARG A 209 10.36 -41.02 18.59
N TRP A 210 10.69 -39.82 19.05
CA TRP A 210 11.60 -39.61 20.19
C TRP A 210 10.94 -39.84 21.54
N GLY A 211 9.63 -39.59 21.66
CA GLY A 211 8.81 -39.90 22.83
C GLY A 211 8.73 -41.41 23.12
N GLY A 212 8.78 -42.24 22.08
CA GLY A 212 8.88 -43.71 22.22
C GLY A 212 10.26 -44.24 22.60
N ILE A 213 11.32 -43.41 22.51
CA ILE A 213 12.72 -43.83 22.71
C ILE A 213 13.25 -43.47 24.10
N ARG A 214 12.59 -42.59 24.88
CA ARG A 214 13.10 -42.23 26.22
C ARG A 214 12.99 -43.40 27.20
N PRO A 215 14.10 -43.98 27.70
CA PRO A 215 14.02 -44.87 28.85
C PRO A 215 13.58 -44.04 30.07
N ARG A 216 12.69 -44.62 30.85
CA ARG A 216 12.15 -44.04 32.09
C ARG A 216 13.30 -43.94 33.09
N ILE A 217 14.02 -42.81 33.13
CA ILE A 217 14.99 -42.54 34.18
C ILE A 217 14.18 -42.27 35.46
N THR A 218 13.95 -43.34 36.22
CA THR A 218 13.46 -43.27 37.60
C THR A 218 14.46 -42.46 38.40
N LYS A 219 14.06 -41.27 38.84
CA LYS A 219 14.82 -40.48 39.81
C LYS A 219 14.93 -41.28 41.11
N THR A 220 16.11 -41.86 41.38
CA THR A 220 16.46 -42.35 42.70
C THR A 220 16.52 -41.16 43.64
N LYS A 221 15.65 -41.16 44.66
CA LYS A 221 15.71 -40.20 45.77
C LYS A 221 17.04 -40.36 46.51
N VAL A 222 17.76 -39.25 46.69
CA VAL A 222 18.76 -39.07 47.74
C VAL A 222 18.28 -37.90 48.58
#